data_AF-A0A4Q2M642-F1
#
_entry.id   AF-A0A4Q2M642-F1
#
_cell.length_a   1.000
_cell.length_b   1.000
_cell.length_c   1.000
_cell.angle_alpha   90.00
_cell.angle_beta   90.00
_cell.angle_gamma   90.00
#
_symmetry.space_group_name_H-M   'P 1'
#
loop_
_entity.id
_entity.type
_entity.pdbx_description
1 polymer ?
#
loop_
_entity_poly.entity_id
_entity_poly.type
_entity_poly.pdbx_seq_one_letter_code
_entity_poly.pdbx_strand_id
1 'polypeptide(L)'
;MKYGAILEACREKAGLTQEKMAELLHRTQSCISRLESNKKTLDLQTAVKWGEVTNAREAIVALLYGMDGVSIITNILPFIGG
;
A
#
# COMPACT_ATOMS: atom_id res chain seq x y z
N MET A 1 -6.10 -13.60 3.47
CA MET A 1 -6.40 -12.22 3.02
C MET A 1 -5.90 -12.04 1.60
N LYS A 2 -6.71 -11.55 0.67
CA LYS A 2 -6.26 -11.19 -0.69
C LYS A 2 -5.74 -9.75 -0.68
N TYR A 3 -4.59 -9.52 -0.05
CA TYR A 3 -3.99 -8.17 0.03
C TYR A 3 -3.53 -7.65 -1.34
N GLY A 4 -3.21 -8.55 -2.27
CA GLY A 4 -2.80 -8.16 -3.62
C GLY A 4 -3.83 -7.32 -4.38
N ALA A 5 -5.14 -7.57 -4.19
CA ALA A 5 -6.19 -6.75 -4.79
C ALA A 5 -6.27 -5.33 -4.19
N ILE A 6 -5.88 -5.17 -2.92
CA ILE A 6 -5.79 -3.84 -2.27
C ILE A 6 -4.61 -3.08 -2.86
N LEU A 7 -3.47 -3.73 -3.04
CA LEU A 7 -2.27 -3.13 -3.66
C LEU A 7 -2.56 -2.67 -5.10
N GLU A 8 -3.22 -3.51 -5.88
CA GLU A 8 -3.68 -3.21 -7.25
C GLU A 8 -4.62 -2.01 -7.25
N ALA A 9 -5.64 -1.99 -6.39
CA ALA A 9 -6.58 -0.88 -6.29
C ALA A 9 -5.89 0.44 -5.87
N CYS A 10 -4.90 0.39 -4.98
CA CYS A 10 -4.11 1.57 -4.61
C CYS A 10 -3.31 2.11 -5.81
N ARG A 11 -2.66 1.21 -6.55
CA ARG A 11 -1.87 1.56 -7.75
C ARG A 11 -2.75 2.20 -8.83
N GLU A 12 -3.91 1.61 -9.12
CA GLU A 12 -4.83 2.10 -10.15
C GLU A 12 -5.45 3.45 -9.79
N LYS A 13 -5.84 3.65 -8.52
CA LYS A 13 -6.33 4.94 -8.03
C LYS A 13 -5.29 6.05 -8.12
N ALA A 14 -4.00 5.70 -7.99
CA ALA A 14 -2.89 6.62 -8.21
C ALA A 14 -2.56 6.84 -9.70
N GLY A 15 -3.26 6.18 -10.63
CA GLY A 15 -3.05 6.32 -12.08
C GLY A 15 -1.74 5.69 -12.57
N LEU A 16 -1.19 4.73 -11.83
CA LEU A 16 0.10 4.12 -12.15
C LEU A 16 -0.07 2.79 -12.89
N THR A 17 0.76 2.52 -13.90
CA THR A 17 0.90 1.16 -14.45
C THR A 17 1.78 0.30 -13.54
N GLN A 18 1.81 -1.02 -13.76
CA GLN A 18 2.69 -1.90 -12.99
C GLN A 18 4.18 -1.60 -13.25
N GLU A 19 4.53 -1.19 -14.48
CA GLU A 19 5.88 -0.74 -14.85
C GLU A 19 6.26 0.53 -14.09
N LYS A 20 5.37 1.54 -14.07
CA LYS A 20 5.63 2.79 -13.36
C LYS A 20 5.76 2.56 -11.85
N MET A 21 4.93 1.68 -11.29
CA MET A 21 5.04 1.28 -9.89
C MET A 21 6.36 0.56 -9.60
N ALA A 22 6.81 -0.29 -10.51
CA ALA A 22 8.08 -0.99 -10.40
C ALA A 22 9.28 -0.02 -10.39
N GLU A 23 9.27 1.00 -11.27
CA GLU A 23 10.28 2.05 -11.27
C GLU A 23 10.35 2.80 -9.93
N LEU A 24 9.19 3.22 -9.41
CA LEU A 24 9.09 4.00 -8.17
C LEU A 24 9.50 3.20 -6.93
N LEU A 25 9.34 1.87 -6.96
CA LEU A 25 9.74 0.98 -5.89
C LEU A 25 11.14 0.35 -6.10
N HIS A 26 11.84 0.67 -7.19
CA HIS A 26 13.09 0.03 -7.58
C HIS A 26 12.96 -1.51 -7.63
N ARG A 27 11.90 -1.99 -8.28
CA ARG A 27 11.57 -3.41 -8.49
C ARG A 27 11.35 -3.69 -9.97
N THR A 28 11.13 -4.96 -10.31
CA THR A 28 10.68 -5.35 -11.65
C THR A 28 9.16 -5.33 -11.73
N GLN A 29 8.59 -5.10 -12.93
CA GLN A 29 7.14 -5.20 -13.16
C GLN A 29 6.59 -6.59 -12.76
N SER A 30 7.36 -7.66 -13.01
CA SER A 30 7.00 -9.02 -12.57
C SER A 30 6.97 -9.20 -11.05
N CYS A 31 7.70 -8.36 -10.29
CA CYS A 31 7.58 -8.31 -8.84
C CYS A 31 6.23 -7.71 -8.44
N ILE A 32 5.85 -6.59 -9.06
CA ILE A 32 4.55 -5.91 -8.83
C ILE A 32 3.40 -6.86 -9.15
N SER A 33 3.41 -7.48 -10.33
CA SER A 33 2.39 -8.46 -10.73
C SER A 33 2.27 -9.64 -9.76
N ARG A 34 3.38 -10.17 -9.23
CA ARG A 34 3.34 -11.25 -8.24
C ARG A 34 2.82 -10.79 -6.87
N LEU A 35 3.09 -9.55 -6.46
CA LEU A 35 2.53 -8.98 -5.24
C LEU A 35 1.01 -8.79 -5.37
N GLU A 36 0.56 -8.21 -6.48
CA GLU A 36 -0.88 -7.98 -6.76
C GLU A 36 -1.67 -9.29 -6.93
N SER A 37 -1.04 -10.32 -7.48
CA SER A 37 -1.65 -11.66 -7.62
C SER A 37 -1.47 -12.57 -6.39
N ASN A 38 -0.91 -12.07 -5.28
CA ASN A 38 -0.58 -12.84 -4.07
C ASN A 38 0.35 -14.05 -4.33
N LYS A 39 1.11 -14.03 -5.43
CA LYS A 39 2.16 -15.03 -5.77
C LYS A 39 3.51 -14.71 -5.11
N LYS A 40 3.62 -13.57 -4.45
CA LYS A 40 4.77 -13.15 -3.65
C LYS A 40 4.27 -12.52 -2.35
N THR A 41 4.89 -12.90 -1.23
CA THR A 41 4.62 -12.29 0.08
C THR A 41 5.02 -10.81 0.07
N LEU A 42 4.12 -9.97 0.59
CA LEU A 42 4.37 -8.57 0.84
C LEU A 42 5.11 -8.40 2.17
N ASP A 43 6.32 -7.84 2.13
CA ASP A 43 7.03 -7.40 3.34
C ASP A 43 6.57 -6.00 3.77
N LEU A 44 6.74 -5.69 5.06
CA LEU A 44 6.25 -4.44 5.65
C LEU A 44 6.90 -3.19 5.05
N GLN A 45 8.20 -3.25 4.70
CA GLN A 45 8.90 -2.10 4.10
C GLN A 45 8.31 -1.77 2.73
N THR A 46 8.08 -2.79 1.92
CA THR A 46 7.40 -2.66 0.63
C THR A 46 5.98 -2.14 0.80
N ALA A 47 5.22 -2.61 1.81
CA ALA A 47 3.86 -2.13 2.09
C ALA A 47 3.83 -0.63 2.43
N VAL A 48 4.72 -0.17 3.32
CA VAL A 48 4.83 1.25 3.68
C VAL A 48 5.16 2.08 2.45
N LYS A 49 6.17 1.67 1.67
CA LYS A 49 6.58 2.42 0.48
C LYS A 49 5.49 2.45 -0.58
N TRP A 50 4.73 1.36 -0.71
CA TRP A 50 3.55 1.31 -1.58
C TRP A 50 2.55 2.41 -1.22
N GLY A 51 2.17 2.50 0.05
CA GLY A 51 1.23 3.51 0.55
C GLY A 51 1.74 4.94 0.36
N GLU A 52 3.05 5.18 0.49
CA GLU A 52 3.63 6.49 0.19
C GLU A 52 3.51 6.87 -1.29
N VAL A 53 3.91 5.96 -2.18
CA VAL A 53 3.94 6.21 -3.63
C VAL A 53 2.53 6.38 -4.20
N THR A 54 1.55 5.64 -3.67
CA THR A 54 0.16 5.72 -4.13
C THR A 54 -0.69 6.73 -3.35
N ASN A 55 -0.09 7.47 -2.41
CA ASN A 55 -0.81 8.34 -1.47
C ASN A 55 -2.02 7.63 -0.80
N ALA A 56 -1.80 6.39 -0.33
CA ALA A 56 -2.82 5.51 0.25
C ALA A 56 -2.33 4.85 1.54
N ARG A 57 -1.67 5.61 2.42
CA ARG A 57 -1.11 5.09 3.69
C ARG A 57 -2.20 4.50 4.59
N GLU A 58 -3.39 5.09 4.57
CA GLU A 58 -4.56 4.66 5.32
C GLU A 58 -5.02 3.26 4.87
N ALA A 59 -4.94 2.97 3.57
CA ALA A 59 -5.28 1.65 3.04
C ALA A 59 -4.27 0.58 3.51
N ILE A 60 -2.99 0.94 3.61
CA ILE A 60 -1.96 0.04 4.16
C ILE A 60 -2.18 -0.18 5.66
N VAL A 61 -2.54 0.84 6.42
CA VAL A 61 -2.85 0.70 7.85
C VAL A 61 -4.08 -0.17 8.06
N ALA A 62 -5.14 0.05 7.28
CA ALA A 62 -6.34 -0.79 7.32
C ALA A 62 -6.04 -2.26 6.93
N LEU A 63 -5.10 -2.48 6.00
CA LEU A 63 -4.65 -3.82 5.64
C LEU A 63 -3.97 -4.54 6.81
N LEU A 64 -3.16 -3.82 7.61
CA LEU A 64 -2.37 -4.40 8.70
C LEU A 64 -3.18 -4.59 9.99
N TYR A 65 -4.07 -3.66 10.30
CA TYR A 65 -4.74 -3.58 11.61
C TYR A 65 -6.27 -3.61 11.51
N GLY A 66 -6.86 -3.69 10.31
CA GLY A 66 -8.30 -3.61 10.12
C GLY A 66 -8.88 -2.23 10.42
N MET A 67 -10.18 -2.17 10.73
CA MET A 67 -10.90 -0.93 11.08
C MET A 67 -10.33 -0.24 12.33
N ASP A 68 -9.68 -1.01 13.21
CA ASP A 68 -9.04 -0.50 14.42
C ASP A 68 -7.85 0.39 14.08
N GLY A 69 -7.09 0.07 13.03
CA GLY A 69 -5.97 0.89 12.56
C GLY A 69 -6.37 2.28 12.07
N VAL A 70 -7.49 2.38 11.36
CA VAL A 70 -8.01 3.66 10.86
C VAL A 70 -8.46 4.54 12.02
N SER A 71 -9.14 3.95 13.01
CA SER A 71 -9.61 4.64 14.22
C SER A 71 -8.44 5.19 15.06
N ILE A 72 -7.32 4.45 15.11
CA ILE A 72 -6.09 4.90 15.79
C ILE A 72 -5.50 6.13 15.08
N ILE A 73 -5.41 6.13 13.74
CA ILE A 73 -4.89 7.29 12.99
C ILE A 73 -5.74 8.53 13.26
N THR A 74 -7.07 8.43 13.18
CA THR A 74 -7.96 9.59 13.39
C THR A 74 -7.83 10.19 14.79
N ASN A 75 -7.54 9.36 15.79
CA ASN A 75 -7.38 9.83 17.18
C ASN A 75 -6.00 10.46 17.44
N ILE A 76 -4.97 10.10 16.67
CA ILE A 76 -3.61 10.62 16.84
C ILE A 76 -3.36 11.89 15.98
N LEU A 77 -4.03 12.02 14.84
CA LEU A 77 -3.89 13.18 13.93
C LEU A 77 -3.96 14.56 14.62
N PRO A 78 -4.87 14.82 15.57
CA PRO A 78 -4.94 16.10 16.28
C PRO A 78 -3.68 16.45 17.10
N PHE A 79 -2.88 15.46 17.49
CA PHE A 79 -1.68 15.65 18.30
C PHE A 79 -0.41 15.91 17.46
N ILE A 80 -0.46 15.66 16.15
CA ILE A 80 0.68 15.88 15.22
C ILE A 80 0.60 17.27 14.58
N GLY A 81 -0.60 17.88 14.55
CA GLY A 81 -0.85 19.21 14.00
C GLY A 81 -0.92 20.36 15.02
N GLY A 82 -0.56 20.10 16.29
CA GLY A 82 -0.52 21.07 17.39
C GLY A 82 0.90 21.47 17.76
#